data_AF-A0A3M8CCB2-F1
#
_entry.id   AF-A0A3M8CCB2-F1
#
_cell.length_a   1.000
_cell.length_b   1.000
_cell.length_c   1.000
_cell.angle_alpha   90.00
_cell.angle_beta   90.00
_cell.angle_gamma   90.00
#
_symmetry.space_group_name_H-M   'P 1'
#
loop_
_entity.id
_entity.type
_entity.pdbx_description
1 polymer ?
#
loop_
_entity_poly.entity_id
_entity_poly.type
_entity_poly.pdbx_seq_one_letter_code
_entity_poly.pdbx_strand_id
1 'polypeptide(L)'
;MNLINNGGFETGSLWPWQGMNASIHSMHLQTGYFCAELAGGMIKASIQQIVPVEPHVSYLFSMSIAKSQISGAPLMSMFFLFLDHFYQTASVGFANSMRIRNQPQSETGAWKTIVGSTTESPPNAAYALLCILKAPQQASSAVLVDDIGLYLTGGGGSSGVDYTEIRDLLTSYQASNTTIVIMTSGQQTGAAAKVTSVGATLVTLTTLAGSTMSIPYEHITNIETV
;
A
#
# COMPACT_ATOMS: atom_id res chain seq x y z
N MET A 1 -5.72 -5.69 5.20
CA MET A 1 -6.46 -6.35 4.10
C MET A 1 -5.57 -6.37 2.86
N ASN A 2 -5.57 -7.46 2.08
CA ASN A 2 -4.87 -7.52 0.80
C ASN A 2 -5.77 -6.89 -0.29
N LEU A 3 -5.24 -5.92 -1.04
CA LEU A 3 -5.95 -5.28 -2.15
C LEU A 3 -5.86 -6.07 -3.46
N ILE A 4 -4.90 -6.99 -3.57
CA ILE A 4 -4.72 -7.84 -4.74
C ILE A 4 -5.78 -8.94 -4.74
N ASN A 5 -6.51 -9.05 -5.85
CA ASN A 5 -7.45 -10.14 -6.08
C ASN A 5 -6.73 -11.34 -6.70
N ASN A 6 -7.01 -12.54 -6.20
CA ASN A 6 -6.41 -13.79 -6.68
C ASN A 6 -4.86 -13.72 -6.75
N GLY A 7 -4.23 -13.17 -5.70
CA GLY A 7 -2.77 -12.99 -5.63
C GLY A 7 -1.97 -14.28 -5.45
N GLY A 8 -2.61 -15.33 -4.93
CA GLY A 8 -2.08 -16.69 -4.87
C GLY A 8 -2.62 -17.63 -5.95
N PHE A 9 -3.35 -17.13 -6.94
CA PHE A 9 -3.81 -17.91 -8.12
C PHE A 9 -4.67 -19.17 -7.85
N GLU A 10 -5.13 -19.38 -6.62
CA GLU A 10 -5.86 -20.56 -6.14
C GLU A 10 -7.19 -20.86 -6.86
N THR A 11 -7.68 -19.93 -7.68
CA THR A 11 -8.85 -20.17 -8.55
C THR A 11 -8.52 -21.06 -9.76
N GLY A 12 -7.26 -21.41 -9.99
CA GLY A 12 -6.81 -22.12 -11.18
C GLY A 12 -6.87 -21.27 -12.46
N SER A 13 -7.03 -19.95 -12.30
CA SER A 13 -7.14 -18.99 -13.40
C SER A 13 -6.27 -17.78 -13.13
N LEU A 14 -5.75 -17.16 -14.20
CA LEU A 14 -5.07 -15.87 -14.10
C LEU A 14 -6.06 -14.74 -13.81
N TRP A 15 -7.35 -14.87 -14.13
CA TRP A 15 -8.33 -13.80 -13.86
C TRP A 15 -8.36 -13.43 -12.37
N PRO A 16 -8.33 -12.13 -11.98
CA PRO A 16 -8.49 -10.93 -12.80
C PRO A 16 -7.17 -10.29 -13.30
N TRP A 17 -6.05 -11.01 -13.23
CA TRP A 17 -4.80 -10.55 -13.82
C TRP A 17 -4.86 -10.55 -15.34
N GLN A 18 -4.28 -9.52 -15.94
CA GLN A 18 -3.95 -9.51 -17.34
C GLN A 18 -2.56 -10.10 -17.52
N GLY A 19 -2.49 -11.26 -18.18
CA GLY A 19 -1.24 -11.97 -18.45
C GLY A 19 -0.80 -11.82 -19.91
N MET A 20 0.51 -11.71 -20.12
CA MET A 20 1.16 -11.85 -21.42
C MET A 20 2.26 -12.90 -21.30
N ASN A 21 2.18 -13.96 -22.11
CA ASN A 21 3.07 -15.13 -22.00
C ASN A 21 3.16 -15.66 -20.56
N ALA A 22 2.01 -15.64 -19.88
CA ALA A 22 1.82 -16.09 -18.52
C ALA A 22 0.75 -17.18 -18.50
N SER A 23 0.88 -18.16 -17.62
CA SER A 23 -0.08 -19.25 -17.46
C SER A 23 -0.16 -19.69 -16.00
N ILE A 24 -1.15 -20.51 -15.66
CA ILE A 24 -1.26 -21.13 -14.34
C ILE A 24 -0.39 -22.38 -14.30
N HIS A 25 0.29 -22.59 -13.18
CA HIS A 25 1.15 -23.72 -12.90
C HIS A 25 0.74 -24.39 -11.58
N SER A 26 0.90 -25.71 -11.47
CA SER A 26 0.34 -26.52 -10.37
C SER A 26 1.36 -27.48 -9.74
N MET A 27 2.66 -27.24 -9.92
CA MET A 27 3.74 -28.02 -9.32
C MET A 27 4.76 -27.09 -8.65
N HIS A 28 5.52 -27.62 -7.68
CA HIS A 28 6.58 -26.88 -6.99
C HIS A 28 6.12 -25.54 -6.38
N LEU A 29 4.97 -25.56 -5.73
CA LEU A 29 4.21 -24.40 -5.26
C LEU A 29 4.81 -23.76 -4.01
N GLN A 30 4.52 -22.48 -3.79
CA GLN A 30 4.92 -21.79 -2.55
C GLN A 30 3.89 -22.04 -1.45
N THR A 31 2.63 -21.77 -1.77
CA THR A 31 1.47 -22.15 -0.94
C THR A 31 0.38 -22.72 -1.84
N GLY A 32 -0.66 -23.30 -1.22
CA GLY A 32 -1.86 -23.72 -1.93
C GLY A 32 -1.66 -24.72 -3.08
N TYR A 33 -2.37 -24.51 -4.17
CA TYR A 33 -2.50 -25.43 -5.31
C TYR A 33 -2.01 -24.85 -6.64
N PHE A 34 -1.87 -23.52 -6.76
CA PHE A 34 -1.56 -22.87 -8.02
C PHE A 34 -0.62 -21.69 -7.85
N CYS A 35 0.17 -21.42 -8.88
CA CYS A 35 0.95 -20.17 -8.99
C CYS A 35 0.94 -19.68 -10.45
N ALA A 36 1.39 -18.46 -10.70
CA ALA A 36 1.58 -17.96 -12.05
C ALA A 36 2.97 -18.32 -12.57
N GLU A 37 3.04 -18.87 -13.79
CA GLU A 37 4.30 -19.07 -14.52
C GLU A 37 4.44 -18.01 -15.62
N LEU A 38 5.55 -17.26 -15.58
CA LEU A 38 6.01 -16.36 -16.63
C LEU A 38 7.01 -17.08 -17.53
N ALA A 39 6.69 -17.19 -18.83
CA ALA A 39 7.44 -18.01 -19.79
C ALA A 39 8.94 -17.68 -19.85
N GLY A 40 9.77 -18.72 -19.99
CA GLY A 40 11.23 -18.62 -20.06
C GLY A 40 11.80 -18.09 -21.38
N GLY A 41 13.12 -18.00 -21.47
CA GLY A 41 13.85 -17.75 -22.72
C GLY A 41 13.77 -16.31 -23.26
N MET A 42 13.90 -16.18 -24.58
CA MET A 42 13.89 -14.90 -25.33
C MET A 42 12.48 -14.33 -25.53
N ILE A 43 11.58 -14.57 -24.58
CA ILE A 43 10.20 -14.11 -24.62
C ILE A 43 9.99 -13.15 -23.45
N LYS A 44 9.34 -12.01 -23.74
CA LYS A 44 8.87 -11.09 -22.70
C LYS A 44 7.61 -11.69 -22.07
N ALA A 45 7.55 -11.76 -20.76
CA ALA A 45 6.35 -12.22 -20.05
C ALA A 45 5.98 -11.23 -18.94
N SER A 46 4.69 -11.10 -18.64
CA SER A 46 4.21 -10.22 -17.58
C SER A 46 2.84 -10.61 -17.06
N ILE A 47 2.57 -10.24 -15.81
CA ILE A 47 1.22 -10.15 -15.26
C ILE A 47 1.01 -8.75 -14.70
N GLN A 48 -0.20 -8.23 -14.83
CA GLN A 48 -0.58 -6.95 -14.26
C GLN A 48 -2.01 -6.95 -13.72
N GLN A 49 -2.24 -6.17 -12.68
CA GLN A 49 -3.56 -5.94 -12.10
C GLN A 49 -3.69 -4.48 -11.69
N ILE A 50 -4.87 -3.92 -11.91
CA ILE A 50 -5.26 -2.61 -11.39
C ILE A 50 -6.12 -2.83 -10.17
N VAL A 51 -5.79 -2.17 -9.06
CA VAL A 51 -6.52 -2.25 -7.79
C VAL A 51 -6.87 -0.85 -7.29
N PRO A 52 -8.01 -0.67 -6.59
CA PRO A 52 -8.33 0.60 -5.96
C PRO A 52 -7.33 0.91 -4.83
N VAL A 53 -6.99 2.19 -4.67
CA VAL A 53 -6.10 2.69 -3.61
C VAL A 53 -6.62 4.03 -3.10
N GLU A 54 -6.32 4.33 -1.84
CA GLU A 54 -6.60 5.61 -1.21
C GLU A 54 -5.48 6.64 -1.49
N PRO A 55 -5.83 7.93 -1.63
CA PRO A 55 -4.86 9.02 -1.68
C PRO A 55 -4.18 9.21 -0.32
N HIS A 56 -2.97 9.78 -0.33
CA HIS A 56 -2.16 10.03 0.88
C HIS A 56 -1.76 8.78 1.67
N VAL A 57 -1.74 7.60 1.05
CA VAL A 57 -1.43 6.36 1.76
C VAL A 57 -0.23 5.65 1.13
N SER A 58 0.61 5.09 1.99
CA SER A 58 1.68 4.17 1.57
C SER A 58 1.21 2.72 1.69
N TYR A 59 1.81 1.84 0.89
CA TYR A 59 1.44 0.42 0.83
C TYR A 59 2.68 -0.48 0.99
N LEU A 60 2.49 -1.61 1.67
CA LEU A 60 3.44 -2.73 1.73
C LEU A 60 3.11 -3.68 0.59
N PHE A 61 4.08 -3.88 -0.26
CA PHE A 61 4.07 -4.90 -1.29
C PHE A 61 4.80 -6.16 -0.81
N SER A 62 4.24 -7.32 -1.11
CA SER A 62 4.90 -8.62 -0.96
C SER A 62 4.62 -9.50 -2.17
N MET A 63 5.60 -10.30 -2.59
CA MET A 63 5.39 -11.42 -3.51
C MET A 63 6.45 -12.50 -3.32
N SER A 64 6.11 -13.73 -3.63
CA SER A 64 7.05 -14.86 -3.65
C SER A 64 7.39 -15.25 -5.08
N ILE A 65 8.66 -15.57 -5.31
CA ILE A 65 9.13 -16.01 -6.63
C ILE A 65 10.15 -17.16 -6.55
N ALA A 66 10.16 -17.97 -7.61
CA ALA A 66 11.16 -19.01 -7.84
C ALA A 66 11.37 -19.22 -9.34
N LYS A 67 12.49 -19.83 -9.73
CA LYS A 67 12.66 -20.31 -11.11
C LYS A 67 12.06 -21.72 -11.23
N SER A 68 11.34 -21.96 -12.33
CA SER A 68 10.69 -23.25 -12.63
C SER A 68 11.73 -24.35 -12.95
N GLN A 69 12.91 -23.99 -13.47
CA GLN A 69 13.92 -24.95 -13.95
C GLN A 69 15.34 -24.58 -13.49
N ILE A 70 16.31 -25.48 -13.74
CA ILE A 70 17.72 -25.27 -13.36
C ILE A 70 18.41 -24.14 -14.13
N SER A 71 17.89 -23.77 -15.31
CA SER A 71 18.42 -22.70 -16.19
C SER A 71 18.56 -21.33 -15.53
N GLY A 72 19.28 -20.42 -16.20
CA GLY A 72 19.63 -19.11 -15.64
C GLY A 72 18.41 -18.29 -15.20
N ALA A 73 18.48 -17.62 -14.05
CA ALA A 73 17.40 -16.76 -13.60
C ALA A 73 17.33 -15.48 -14.47
N PRO A 74 16.16 -15.14 -15.03
CA PRO A 74 16.00 -13.93 -15.83
C PRO A 74 16.00 -12.66 -14.97
N LEU A 75 16.26 -11.52 -15.61
CA LEU A 75 15.95 -10.21 -15.02
C LEU A 75 14.42 -10.06 -14.84
N MET A 76 14.03 -9.78 -13.61
CA MET A 76 12.65 -9.44 -13.26
C MET A 76 12.57 -7.96 -12.85
N SER A 77 11.51 -7.30 -13.28
CA SER A 77 11.18 -5.93 -12.90
C SER A 77 9.77 -5.91 -12.33
N MET A 78 9.58 -5.14 -11.27
CA MET A 78 8.29 -4.92 -10.65
C MET A 78 8.09 -3.41 -10.49
N PHE A 79 6.94 -2.93 -10.93
CA PHE A 79 6.60 -1.51 -10.84
C PHE A 79 5.17 -1.32 -10.39
N PHE A 80 5.00 -0.29 -9.58
CA PHE A 80 3.76 0.15 -9.00
C PHE A 80 3.55 1.61 -9.38
N LEU A 81 2.50 1.88 -10.15
CA LEU A 81 2.13 3.22 -10.59
C LEU A 81 0.84 3.61 -9.91
N PHE A 82 0.80 4.78 -9.26
CA PHE A 82 -0.44 5.38 -8.82
C PHE A 82 -1.14 6.01 -10.02
N LEU A 83 -2.42 5.72 -10.18
CA LEU A 83 -3.26 6.20 -11.27
C LEU A 83 -4.38 7.07 -10.72
N ASP A 84 -4.81 8.05 -11.50
CA ASP A 84 -5.99 8.85 -11.21
C ASP A 84 -7.29 8.15 -11.64
N HIS A 85 -8.44 8.83 -11.47
CA HIS A 85 -9.76 8.29 -11.82
C HIS A 85 -9.96 8.09 -13.34
N PHE A 86 -9.06 8.61 -14.17
CA PHE A 86 -9.04 8.42 -15.63
C PHE A 86 -7.99 7.38 -16.06
N TYR A 87 -7.45 6.62 -15.10
CA TYR A 87 -6.38 5.63 -15.30
C TYR A 87 -5.08 6.22 -15.88
N GLN A 88 -4.85 7.52 -15.72
CA GLN A 88 -3.60 8.16 -16.10
C GLN A 88 -2.60 8.05 -14.95
N THR A 89 -1.31 7.89 -15.28
CA THR A 89 -0.26 7.80 -14.25
C THR A 89 -0.10 9.14 -13.53
N ALA A 90 -0.41 9.15 -12.23
CA ALA A 90 -0.21 10.29 -11.35
C ALA A 90 1.23 10.32 -10.81
N SER A 91 1.75 9.18 -10.38
CA SER A 91 3.14 9.06 -9.91
C SER A 91 3.64 7.61 -9.91
N VAL A 92 4.96 7.44 -9.75
CA VAL A 92 5.58 6.14 -9.49
C VAL A 92 5.57 5.91 -7.98
N GLY A 93 4.88 4.85 -7.54
CA GLY A 93 4.83 4.44 -6.13
C GLY A 93 6.02 3.59 -5.71
N PHE A 94 6.43 2.66 -6.58
CA PHE A 94 7.56 1.77 -6.35
C PHE A 94 8.10 1.25 -7.68
N ALA A 95 9.41 1.10 -7.78
CA ALA A 95 10.05 0.42 -8.90
C ALA A 95 11.27 -0.33 -8.39
N ASN A 96 11.32 -1.62 -8.68
CA ASN A 96 12.45 -2.44 -8.30
C ASN A 96 12.79 -3.38 -9.47
N SER A 97 14.04 -3.82 -9.50
CA SER A 97 14.50 -4.81 -10.45
C SER A 97 15.45 -5.75 -9.74
N MET A 98 15.39 -7.02 -10.11
CA MET A 98 16.19 -8.06 -9.49
C MET A 98 16.90 -8.91 -10.54
N ARG A 99 18.21 -9.12 -10.33
CA ARG A 99 19.08 -9.87 -11.24
C ARG A 99 19.38 -11.29 -10.73
N ILE A 100 19.46 -12.23 -11.69
CA ILE A 100 20.21 -13.49 -11.89
C ILE A 100 20.63 -14.38 -10.69
N ARG A 101 20.96 -13.87 -9.49
CA ARG A 101 21.40 -14.70 -8.34
C ARG A 101 20.41 -14.78 -7.18
N ASN A 102 19.24 -14.19 -7.36
CA ASN A 102 18.24 -14.01 -6.30
C ASN A 102 16.98 -14.86 -6.50
N GLN A 103 16.97 -15.83 -7.41
CA GLN A 103 15.81 -16.70 -7.63
C GLN A 103 16.18 -18.14 -7.29
N PRO A 104 15.68 -18.68 -6.17
CA PRO A 104 15.86 -20.09 -5.85
C PRO A 104 15.07 -20.97 -6.81
N GLN A 105 15.43 -22.26 -6.87
CA GLN A 105 14.76 -23.25 -7.69
C GLN A 105 13.54 -23.81 -6.97
N SER A 106 12.39 -23.75 -7.63
CA SER A 106 11.12 -24.24 -7.07
C SER A 106 11.14 -25.73 -6.77
N GLU A 107 11.79 -26.55 -7.60
CA GLU A 107 11.94 -28.01 -7.39
C GLU A 107 12.62 -28.38 -6.07
N THR A 108 13.44 -27.49 -5.49
CA THR A 108 14.06 -27.71 -4.17
C THR A 108 13.18 -27.22 -3.01
N GLY A 109 11.93 -26.84 -3.30
CA GLY A 109 11.00 -26.23 -2.34
C GLY A 109 11.39 -24.82 -1.91
N ALA A 110 12.33 -24.17 -2.62
CA ALA A 110 12.88 -22.90 -2.20
C ALA A 110 12.27 -21.75 -3.02
N TRP A 111 11.79 -20.74 -2.30
CA TRP A 111 11.19 -19.53 -2.85
C TRP A 111 11.79 -18.30 -2.18
N LYS A 112 11.81 -17.18 -2.90
CA LYS A 112 12.22 -15.89 -2.36
C LYS A 112 11.03 -14.97 -2.25
N THR A 113 10.72 -14.55 -1.03
CA THR A 113 9.78 -13.45 -0.79
C THR A 113 10.48 -12.12 -0.96
N ILE A 114 9.86 -11.23 -1.72
CA ILE A 114 10.26 -9.85 -1.94
C ILE A 114 9.25 -8.98 -1.23
N VAL A 115 9.76 -8.07 -0.41
CA VAL A 115 8.97 -7.09 0.31
C VAL A 115 9.46 -5.70 -0.05
N GLY A 116 8.54 -4.75 -0.20
CA GLY A 116 8.86 -3.35 -0.45
C GLY A 116 7.75 -2.44 0.03
N SER A 117 8.06 -1.17 0.24
CA SER A 117 7.06 -0.15 0.55
C SER A 117 6.96 0.83 -0.60
N THR A 118 5.75 1.29 -0.91
CA THR A 118 5.56 2.40 -1.84
C THR A 118 5.91 3.72 -1.16
N THR A 119 6.14 4.75 -1.97
CA THR A 119 5.94 6.14 -1.52
C THR A 119 4.46 6.37 -1.19
N GLU A 120 4.19 7.49 -0.53
CA GLU A 120 2.82 7.96 -0.29
C GLU A 120 2.12 8.26 -1.63
N SER A 121 0.88 7.79 -1.77
CA SER A 121 0.08 8.04 -2.97
C SER A 121 -0.29 9.53 -3.08
N PRO A 122 -0.30 10.11 -4.31
CA PRO A 122 -0.63 11.52 -4.50
C PRO A 122 -2.12 11.81 -4.19
N PRO A 123 -2.50 13.08 -3.97
CA PRO A 123 -3.87 13.46 -3.61
C PRO A 123 -4.95 13.03 -4.61
N ASN A 124 -4.56 12.84 -5.88
CA ASN A 124 -5.46 12.44 -6.96
C ASN A 124 -5.39 10.93 -7.26
N ALA A 125 -4.68 10.13 -6.48
CA ALA A 125 -4.63 8.69 -6.67
C ALA A 125 -5.99 8.05 -6.36
N ALA A 126 -6.44 7.18 -7.27
CA ALA A 126 -7.67 6.40 -7.14
C ALA A 126 -7.43 4.90 -7.39
N TYR A 127 -6.45 4.58 -8.23
CA TYR A 127 -6.06 3.21 -8.51
C TYR A 127 -4.55 3.06 -8.46
N ALA A 128 -4.10 1.82 -8.45
CA ALA A 128 -2.72 1.51 -8.74
C ALA A 128 -2.58 0.35 -9.71
N LEU A 129 -1.63 0.48 -10.63
CA LEU A 129 -1.20 -0.58 -11.52
C LEU A 129 0.01 -1.28 -10.90
N LEU A 130 -0.17 -2.56 -10.56
CA LEU A 130 0.93 -3.47 -10.29
C LEU A 130 1.28 -4.19 -11.59
N CYS A 131 2.55 -4.16 -11.98
CA CYS A 131 3.07 -4.96 -13.07
C CYS A 131 4.32 -5.71 -12.64
N ILE A 132 4.34 -7.00 -12.95
CA ILE A 132 5.48 -7.89 -12.74
C ILE A 132 5.90 -8.37 -14.13
N LEU A 133 7.15 -8.11 -14.46
CA LEU A 133 7.69 -8.28 -15.80
C LEU A 133 8.96 -9.10 -15.77
N LYS A 134 9.03 -10.08 -16.68
CA LYS A 134 10.22 -10.82 -17.02
C LYS A 134 10.78 -10.28 -18.34
N ALA A 135 12.06 -9.92 -18.34
CA ALA A 135 12.76 -9.53 -19.56
C ALA A 135 13.12 -10.75 -20.44
N PRO A 136 13.13 -10.60 -21.78
CA PRO A 136 13.69 -11.61 -22.68
C PRO A 136 15.15 -11.87 -22.34
N GLN A 137 15.51 -13.14 -22.09
CA GLN A 137 16.89 -13.53 -21.81
C GLN A 137 17.18 -14.93 -22.32
N GLN A 138 18.23 -15.07 -23.12
CA GLN A 138 18.64 -16.35 -23.68
C GLN A 138 18.95 -17.36 -22.57
N ALA A 139 18.53 -18.61 -22.77
CA ALA A 139 18.73 -19.71 -21.83
C ALA A 139 18.25 -19.42 -20.39
N SER A 140 17.24 -18.53 -20.24
CA SER A 140 16.64 -18.26 -18.94
C SER A 140 15.46 -19.18 -18.63
N SER A 141 15.32 -19.58 -17.37
CA SER A 141 14.17 -20.33 -16.88
C SER A 141 12.88 -19.50 -16.98
N ALA A 142 11.74 -20.21 -17.02
CA ALA A 142 10.46 -19.63 -16.61
C ALA A 142 10.50 -19.26 -15.11
N VAL A 143 9.67 -18.30 -14.71
CA VAL A 143 9.60 -17.79 -13.33
C VAL A 143 8.22 -18.05 -12.78
N LEU A 144 8.17 -18.72 -11.63
CA LEU A 144 6.97 -18.90 -10.84
C LEU A 144 6.80 -17.70 -9.91
N VAL A 145 5.58 -17.19 -9.80
CA VAL A 145 5.18 -16.05 -8.97
C VAL A 145 3.95 -16.45 -8.18
N ASP A 146 3.97 -16.19 -6.88
CA ASP A 146 2.91 -16.60 -5.96
C ASP A 146 2.80 -15.61 -4.78
N ASP A 147 1.73 -15.75 -3.99
CA ASP A 147 1.47 -14.97 -2.77
C ASP A 147 1.64 -13.46 -2.93
N ILE A 148 1.08 -12.92 -4.01
CA ILE A 148 1.17 -11.49 -4.30
C ILE A 148 0.20 -10.73 -3.40
N GLY A 149 0.73 -9.74 -2.69
CA GLY A 149 -0.06 -8.92 -1.79
C GLY A 149 0.32 -7.45 -1.83
N LEU A 150 -0.70 -6.62 -1.68
CA LEU A 150 -0.59 -5.20 -1.45
C LEU A 150 -1.43 -4.85 -0.23
N TYR A 151 -0.78 -4.33 0.79
CA TYR A 151 -1.37 -4.07 2.08
C TYR A 151 -1.18 -2.60 2.41
N LEU A 152 -2.18 -1.97 2.99
CA LEU A 152 -2.02 -0.62 3.53
C LEU A 152 -0.93 -0.66 4.63
N THR A 153 0.12 0.16 4.49
CA THR A 153 1.05 0.42 5.60
C THR A 153 0.48 1.55 6.41
N GLY A 154 0.34 1.38 7.72
CA GLY A 154 -0.09 2.46 8.59
C GLY A 154 0.81 3.69 8.42
N GLY A 155 0.22 4.79 7.95
CA GLY A 155 0.83 6.13 7.91
C GLY A 155 0.53 6.90 6.62
N GLY A 156 -0.40 7.86 6.70
CA GLY A 156 -0.40 9.02 5.81
C GLY A 156 -1.75 9.65 5.43
N GLY A 157 -2.88 8.96 5.51
CA GLY A 157 -4.14 9.51 5.01
C GLY A 157 -5.32 8.63 5.38
N SER A 158 -6.00 8.98 6.48
CA SER A 158 -7.31 8.46 6.87
C SER A 158 -7.55 6.96 6.63
N SER A 159 -6.72 6.10 7.22
CA SER A 159 -7.36 4.99 7.95
C SER A 159 -8.30 5.68 8.94
N GLY A 160 -9.52 5.21 9.12
CA GLY A 160 -10.39 5.71 10.19
C GLY A 160 -9.68 5.62 11.52
N VAL A 161 -8.90 6.64 11.88
CA VAL A 161 -8.54 6.93 13.25
C VAL A 161 -9.87 7.28 13.84
N ASP A 162 -10.35 6.38 14.69
CA ASP A 162 -11.60 6.61 15.38
C ASP A 162 -11.41 7.79 16.31
N TYR A 163 -11.71 8.98 15.79
CA TYR A 163 -11.71 10.20 16.57
C TYR A 163 -13.00 10.34 17.39
N THR A 164 -13.86 9.31 17.49
CA THR A 164 -15.13 9.40 18.23
C THR A 164 -14.90 9.85 19.66
N GLU A 165 -13.93 9.28 20.37
CA GLU A 165 -13.63 9.67 21.77
C GLU A 165 -13.22 11.15 21.89
N ILE A 166 -12.27 11.61 21.06
CA ILE A 166 -11.82 13.00 21.10
C ILE A 166 -12.88 13.98 20.59
N ARG A 167 -13.72 13.57 19.61
CA ARG A 167 -14.83 14.37 19.08
C ARG A 167 -15.95 14.50 20.10
N ASP A 168 -16.31 13.42 20.79
CA ASP A 168 -17.32 13.44 21.85
C ASP A 168 -16.84 14.33 23.01
N LEU A 169 -15.57 14.21 23.39
CA LEU A 169 -14.96 15.08 24.39
C LEU A 169 -15.00 16.56 23.99
N LEU A 170 -14.53 16.90 22.78
CA LEU A 170 -14.53 18.29 22.29
C LEU A 170 -15.95 18.83 22.06
N THR A 171 -16.91 17.98 21.68
CA THR A 171 -18.32 18.34 21.55
C THR A 171 -18.92 18.66 22.92
N SER A 172 -18.54 17.91 23.96
CA SER A 172 -18.95 18.19 25.34
C SER A 172 -18.42 19.56 25.81
N TYR A 173 -17.16 19.88 25.52
CA TYR A 173 -16.55 21.17 25.85
C TYR A 173 -17.14 22.33 25.04
N GLN A 174 -17.52 22.09 23.80
CA GLN A 174 -18.25 23.06 22.99
C GLN A 174 -19.62 23.36 23.61
N ALA A 175 -20.37 22.32 23.99
CA ALA A 175 -21.70 22.47 24.58
C ALA A 175 -21.67 23.15 25.95
N SER A 176 -20.67 22.87 26.78
CA SER A 176 -20.49 23.50 28.09
C SER A 176 -19.79 24.86 28.04
N ASN A 177 -19.32 25.29 26.87
CA ASN A 177 -18.57 26.54 26.68
C ASN A 177 -17.32 26.63 27.58
N THR A 178 -16.68 25.48 27.84
CA THR A 178 -15.53 25.34 28.73
C THR A 178 -14.25 25.84 28.06
N THR A 179 -13.40 26.53 28.82
CA THR A 179 -12.04 26.87 28.38
C THR A 179 -11.13 25.67 28.61
N ILE A 180 -10.44 25.23 27.55
CA ILE A 180 -9.50 24.11 27.60
C ILE A 180 -8.10 24.58 27.25
N VAL A 181 -7.09 23.87 27.77
CA VAL A 181 -5.71 23.95 27.32
C VAL A 181 -5.47 22.79 26.37
N ILE A 182 -5.24 23.09 25.10
CA ILE A 182 -4.92 22.09 24.08
C ILE A 182 -3.41 22.05 23.83
N MET A 183 -2.81 20.88 23.94
CA MET A 183 -1.38 20.66 23.71
C MET A 183 -1.16 19.95 22.38
N THR A 184 -0.09 20.31 21.69
CA THR A 184 0.36 19.65 20.46
C THR A 184 1.83 19.28 20.57
N SER A 185 2.30 18.39 19.71
CA SER A 185 3.71 17.96 19.67
C SER A 185 4.70 19.13 19.51
N GLY A 186 4.28 20.22 18.85
CA GLY A 186 5.06 21.44 18.68
C GLY A 186 4.88 22.51 19.77
N GLN A 187 3.91 22.34 20.68
CA GLN A 187 3.61 23.30 21.75
C GLN A 187 3.13 22.57 23.01
N GLN A 188 4.09 22.08 23.79
CA GLN A 188 3.85 21.22 24.96
C GLN A 188 3.25 21.95 26.15
N THR A 189 3.35 23.29 26.24
CA THR A 189 2.68 24.09 27.27
C THR A 189 1.21 24.37 26.95
N GLY A 190 0.78 24.02 25.74
CA GLY A 190 -0.58 24.20 25.23
C GLY A 190 -1.01 25.65 24.99
N ALA A 191 -2.23 25.81 24.48
CA ALA A 191 -2.89 27.08 24.27
C ALA A 191 -4.29 27.05 24.90
N ALA A 192 -4.64 28.07 25.69
CA ALA A 192 -5.98 28.21 26.26
C ALA A 192 -6.96 28.73 25.20
N ALA A 193 -8.01 27.95 24.92
CA ALA A 193 -8.99 28.27 23.89
C ALA A 193 -10.36 27.63 24.19
N LYS A 194 -11.38 28.09 23.47
CA LYS A 194 -12.74 27.51 23.47
C LYS A 194 -13.03 26.84 22.15
N VAL A 195 -13.68 25.68 22.18
CA VAL A 195 -14.09 24.95 20.98
C VAL A 195 -15.16 25.74 20.23
N THR A 196 -14.91 26.06 18.97
CA THR A 196 -15.83 26.78 18.08
C THR A 196 -16.60 25.81 17.18
N SER A 197 -15.92 24.81 16.63
CA SER A 197 -16.53 23.74 15.86
C SER A 197 -15.70 22.46 15.88
N VAL A 198 -16.38 21.31 15.82
CA VAL A 198 -15.79 19.97 15.78
C VAL A 198 -16.03 19.38 14.39
N GLY A 199 -14.96 19.24 13.60
CA GLY A 199 -15.01 18.66 12.26
C GLY A 199 -14.90 17.14 12.25
N ALA A 200 -14.70 16.56 11.07
CA ALA A 200 -14.46 15.13 10.92
C ALA A 200 -13.01 14.74 11.26
N THR A 201 -12.04 15.61 10.97
CA THR A 201 -10.59 15.34 11.11
C THR A 201 -9.83 16.44 11.87
N LEU A 202 -10.48 17.56 12.19
CA LEU A 202 -9.88 18.70 12.87
C LEU A 202 -10.89 19.39 13.78
N VAL A 203 -10.39 20.16 14.74
CA VAL A 203 -11.18 21.07 15.58
C VAL A 203 -10.78 22.52 15.30
N THR A 204 -11.76 23.41 15.31
CA THR A 204 -11.52 24.85 15.28
C THR A 204 -11.80 25.43 16.67
N LEU A 205 -10.87 26.22 17.19
CA LEU A 205 -10.98 26.89 18.48
C LEU A 205 -10.79 28.40 18.35
N THR A 206 -11.30 29.14 19.33
CA THR A 206 -11.03 30.56 19.52
C THR A 206 -10.18 30.75 20.77
N THR A 207 -8.99 31.33 20.64
CA THR A 207 -8.10 31.61 21.77
C THR A 207 -8.67 32.73 22.64
N LEU A 208 -8.17 32.87 23.88
CA LEU A 208 -8.55 33.98 24.75
C LEU A 208 -8.23 35.37 24.16
N ALA A 209 -7.30 35.44 23.21
CA ALA A 209 -6.98 36.67 22.47
C ALA A 209 -7.93 36.96 21.29
N GLY A 210 -8.93 36.09 21.05
CA GLY A 210 -9.92 36.23 19.98
C GLY A 210 -9.48 35.67 18.62
N SER A 211 -8.27 35.09 18.53
CA SER A 211 -7.77 34.49 17.29
C SER A 211 -8.36 33.10 17.07
N THR A 212 -8.69 32.77 15.83
CA THR A 212 -9.12 31.42 15.45
C THR A 212 -7.91 30.53 15.18
N MET A 213 -7.95 29.29 15.66
CA MET A 213 -6.95 28.25 15.40
C MET A 213 -7.65 26.96 14.95
N SER A 214 -7.06 26.23 14.02
CA SER A 214 -7.56 24.90 13.61
C SER A 214 -6.47 23.86 13.80
N ILE A 215 -6.79 22.77 14.49
CA ILE A 215 -5.84 21.70 14.81
C ILE A 215 -6.39 20.37 14.30
N PRO A 216 -5.68 19.68 13.39
CA PRO A 216 -5.93 18.27 13.08
C PRO A 216 -5.84 17.39 14.32
N TYR A 217 -6.75 16.44 14.49
CA TYR A 217 -6.81 15.59 15.69
C TYR A 217 -5.53 14.79 15.94
N GLU A 218 -4.86 14.38 14.86
CA GLU A 218 -3.56 13.68 14.90
C GLU A 218 -2.41 14.49 15.51
N HIS A 219 -2.57 15.80 15.69
CA HIS A 219 -1.57 16.65 16.33
C HIS A 219 -1.86 16.95 17.79
N ILE A 220 -3.03 16.53 18.30
CA ILE A 220 -3.41 16.75 19.70
C ILE A 220 -2.73 15.68 20.55
N THR A 221 -1.93 16.13 21.51
CA THR A 221 -1.22 15.22 22.43
C THR A 221 -1.87 15.15 23.80
N ASN A 222 -2.58 16.22 24.22
CA ASN A 222 -3.31 16.27 25.48
C ASN A 222 -4.35 17.41 25.47
N ILE A 223 -5.40 17.29 26.28
CA ILE A 223 -6.42 18.33 26.52
C ILE A 223 -6.70 18.38 28.02
N GLU A 224 -6.59 19.57 28.60
CA GLU A 224 -6.89 19.81 30.02
C GLU A 224 -7.95 20.91 30.16
N THR A 225 -8.79 20.82 31.19
CA THR A 225 -9.70 21.91 31.55
C THR A 225 -8.98 22.92 32.44
N VAL A 226 -9.26 24.21 32.24
CA VAL A 226 -8.81 25.29 33.13
C VAL A 226 -9.68 25.36 34.37
#